data_AF-A0ABD7HHY8-F1
#
_entry.id   AF-A0ABD7HHY8-F1
#
_cell.length_a   1.000
_cell.length_b   1.000
_cell.length_c   1.000
_cell.angle_alpha   90.00
_cell.angle_beta   90.00
_cell.angle_gamma   90.00
#
_symmetry.space_group_name_H-M   'P 1'
#
loop_
_entity.id
_entity.type
_entity.pdbx_description
1 polymer ?
#
loop_
_entity_poly.entity_id
_entity_poly.type
_entity_poly.pdbx_seq_one_letter_code
_entity_poly.pdbx_strand_id
1 'polypeptide(L)'
;MQRDRESDDIARRGRGRPSVGVLNRDRIVDAALAELRASGLRKLTMRAVAVRLGVTVAALYNHIPSRAGLLVAVQERFTAGLDVSGFGIVPLREALSRWAWSYLDQLRRRPELLPLIVEVPLAQAPLTSGMYQRVTAG
;
A
#
# COMPACT_ATOMS: atom_id res chain seq x y z
N MET A 1 -3.40 60.80 20.76
CA MET A 1 -2.07 60.18 20.68
C MET A 1 -2.14 58.85 21.43
N GLN A 2 -1.88 57.72 20.74
CA GLN A 2 -1.76 56.32 21.22
C GLN A 2 -3.02 55.75 21.93
N ARG A 3 -3.88 54.90 21.35
CA ARG A 3 -3.69 53.69 20.53
C ARG A 3 -2.68 52.68 21.13
N ASP A 4 -3.20 51.47 21.28
CA ASP A 4 -2.51 50.18 21.26
C ASP A 4 -2.09 49.60 22.62
N ARG A 5 -2.64 48.38 22.86
CA ARG A 5 -2.11 47.21 23.57
C ARG A 5 -3.00 46.79 24.76
N GLU A 6 -3.52 45.57 24.90
CA GLU A 6 -3.21 44.26 24.31
C GLU A 6 -4.04 43.26 25.15
N SER A 7 -5.37 43.16 25.03
CA SER A 7 -6.13 42.28 24.12
C SER A 7 -5.56 40.88 23.78
N ASP A 8 -4.47 40.42 24.39
CA ASP A 8 -3.74 39.26 23.84
C ASP A 8 -3.64 38.03 24.75
N ASP A 9 -4.50 37.95 25.77
CA ASP A 9 -4.56 36.76 26.65
C ASP A 9 -5.45 35.62 26.10
N ILE A 10 -5.86 35.70 24.82
CA ILE A 10 -6.65 34.64 24.16
C ILE A 10 -5.81 33.80 23.18
N ALA A 11 -4.55 34.15 22.91
CA ALA A 11 -3.81 33.62 21.77
C ALA A 11 -2.81 32.47 22.08
N ARG A 12 -3.01 31.64 23.11
CA ARG A 12 -2.09 30.49 23.36
C ARG A 12 -2.74 29.12 23.62
N ARG A 13 -3.96 28.89 23.10
CA ARG A 13 -4.40 27.51 22.87
C ARG A 13 -3.81 27.02 21.55
N GLY A 14 -2.55 26.60 21.61
CA GLY A 14 -1.94 25.78 20.57
C GLY A 14 -2.87 24.60 20.29
N ARG A 15 -3.57 24.65 19.16
CA ARG A 15 -4.35 23.51 18.67
C ARG A 15 -3.36 22.38 18.43
N GLY A 16 -3.33 21.44 19.36
CA GLY A 16 -2.54 20.22 19.26
C GLY A 16 -2.77 19.61 17.88
N ARG A 17 -1.70 19.57 17.10
CA ARG A 17 -1.65 18.78 15.86
C ARG A 17 -2.06 17.36 16.26
N PRO A 18 -3.17 16.80 15.73
CA PRO A 18 -3.59 15.46 16.13
C PRO A 18 -2.41 14.50 15.95
N SER A 19 -2.11 13.72 16.99
CA SER A 19 -1.03 12.72 17.03
C SER A 19 -1.27 11.53 16.11
N VAL A 20 -2.26 11.61 15.22
CA VAL A 20 -2.43 10.68 14.12
C VAL A 20 -1.26 10.94 13.19
N GLY A 21 -0.31 10.01 13.13
CA GLY A 21 0.81 10.10 12.19
C GLY A 21 0.30 10.51 10.81
N VAL A 22 1.09 11.29 10.07
CA VAL A 22 0.67 11.80 8.76
C VAL A 22 0.17 10.63 7.91
N LEU A 23 -1.06 10.74 7.40
CA LEU A 23 -1.64 9.75 6.49
C LEU A 23 -0.78 9.73 5.22
N ASN A 24 -0.39 8.54 4.78
CA ASN A 24 0.40 8.36 3.57
C ASN A 24 0.03 7.03 2.89
N ARG A 25 0.52 6.83 1.66
CA ARG A 25 0.19 5.65 0.85
C ARG A 25 0.56 4.34 1.55
N ASP A 26 1.73 4.27 2.17
CA ASP A 26 2.21 3.04 2.84
C ASP A 26 1.31 2.65 4.02
N ARG A 27 0.92 3.60 4.88
CA ARG A 27 0.00 3.33 6.00
C ARG A 27 -1.38 2.90 5.52
N ILE A 28 -1.83 3.42 4.38
CA ILE A 28 -3.09 3.00 3.76
C ILE A 28 -2.99 1.54 3.27
N VAL A 29 -1.88 1.19 2.62
CA VAL A 29 -1.62 -0.18 2.15
C VAL A 29 -1.48 -1.16 3.31
N ASP A 30 -0.78 -0.78 4.38
CA ASP A 30 -0.65 -1.61 5.58
C ASP A 30 -2.00 -1.86 6.25
N ALA A 31 -2.86 -0.83 6.34
CA ALA A 31 -4.22 -1.00 6.84
C ALA A 31 -5.08 -1.87 5.91
N ALA A 32 -4.93 -1.74 4.60
CA ALA A 32 -5.63 -2.58 3.63
C ALA A 32 -5.19 -4.06 3.72
N LEU A 33 -3.91 -4.32 3.92
CA LEU A 33 -3.37 -5.66 4.17
C LEU A 33 -3.94 -6.26 5.46
N ALA A 34 -3.98 -5.47 6.54
CA ALA A 34 -4.58 -5.89 7.80
C ALA A 34 -6.09 -6.19 7.66
N GLU A 35 -6.81 -5.38 6.89
CA GLU A 35 -8.23 -5.61 6.61
C GLU A 35 -8.46 -6.83 5.72
N LEU A 36 -7.61 -7.02 4.70
CA LEU A 36 -7.64 -8.20 3.84
C LEU A 36 -7.45 -9.49 4.65
N ARG A 37 -6.49 -9.49 5.59
CA ARG A 37 -6.24 -10.61 6.50
C ARG A 37 -7.42 -10.89 7.44
N ALA A 38 -8.04 -9.83 7.98
CA ALA A 38 -9.12 -9.96 8.95
C ALA A 38 -10.45 -10.38 8.31
N SER A 39 -10.76 -9.83 7.14
CA SER A 39 -12.12 -9.85 6.58
C SER A 39 -12.20 -10.44 5.16
N GLY A 40 -11.06 -10.68 4.51
CA GLY A 40 -10.98 -11.18 3.14
C GLY A 40 -11.24 -10.11 2.07
N LEU A 41 -10.89 -10.44 0.83
CA LEU A 41 -10.86 -9.51 -0.31
C LEU A 41 -12.23 -8.86 -0.60
N ARG A 42 -13.31 -9.63 -0.47
CA ARG A 42 -14.68 -9.13 -0.70
C ARG A 42 -15.08 -8.01 0.25
N LYS A 43 -14.58 -8.01 1.48
CA LYS A 43 -14.87 -7.00 2.51
C LYS A 43 -13.87 -5.83 2.50
N LEU A 44 -12.77 -5.95 1.75
CA LEU A 44 -11.81 -4.87 1.58
C LEU A 44 -12.44 -3.73 0.77
N THR A 45 -12.83 -2.66 1.46
CA THR A 45 -13.44 -1.45 0.87
C THR A 45 -12.75 -0.19 1.37
N MET A 46 -12.86 0.92 0.64
CA MET A 46 -12.31 2.22 1.07
C MET A 46 -12.84 2.62 2.46
N ARG A 47 -14.13 2.35 2.73
CA ARG A 47 -14.74 2.61 4.04
C ARG A 47 -14.13 1.76 5.15
N ALA A 48 -13.95 0.45 4.93
CA ALA A 48 -13.36 -0.43 5.94
C ALA A 48 -11.93 0.00 6.29
N VAL A 49 -11.13 0.38 5.29
CA VAL A 49 -9.76 0.90 5.51
C VAL A 49 -9.78 2.23 6.26
N ALA A 50 -10.69 3.14 5.93
CA ALA A 50 -10.81 4.43 6.61
C ALA A 50 -11.18 4.25 8.09
N VAL A 51 -12.13 3.36 8.38
CA VAL A 51 -12.53 2.99 9.74
C VAL A 51 -11.35 2.41 10.51
N ARG A 52 -10.60 1.48 9.91
CA ARG A 52 -9.41 0.87 10.53
C ARG A 52 -8.33 1.91 10.87
N LEU A 53 -8.19 2.94 10.04
CA LEU A 53 -7.22 4.03 10.24
C LEU A 53 -7.73 5.16 11.14
N GLY A 54 -9.02 5.18 11.49
CA GLY A 54 -9.63 6.29 12.23
C GLY A 54 -9.69 7.60 11.44
N VAL A 55 -9.79 7.53 10.11
CA VAL A 55 -9.82 8.71 9.21
C VAL A 55 -11.10 8.74 8.37
N THR A 56 -11.35 9.86 7.69
CA THR A 56 -12.46 9.95 6.73
C THR A 56 -12.11 9.25 5.42
N VAL A 57 -13.12 8.77 4.70
CA VAL A 57 -12.93 8.19 3.35
C VAL A 57 -12.38 9.24 2.37
N ALA A 58 -12.79 10.50 2.52
CA ALA A 58 -12.27 11.62 1.72
C ALA A 58 -10.74 11.78 1.90
N ALA A 59 -10.23 11.62 3.11
CA ALA A 59 -8.78 11.66 3.36
C ALA A 59 -8.04 10.53 2.63
N LEU A 60 -8.63 9.33 2.50
CA LEU A 60 -8.03 8.25 1.70
C LEU A 60 -8.00 8.57 0.21
N TYR A 61 -9.08 9.15 -0.33
CA TYR A 61 -9.16 9.47 -1.75
C TYR A 61 -8.11 10.49 -2.20
N ASN A 62 -7.61 11.34 -1.28
CA ASN A 62 -6.49 12.24 -1.55
C ASN A 62 -5.16 11.50 -1.83
N HIS A 63 -5.03 10.23 -1.42
CA HIS A 63 -3.83 9.42 -1.62
C HIS A 63 -4.04 8.26 -2.61
N ILE A 64 -5.23 7.66 -2.62
CA ILE A 64 -5.59 6.52 -3.47
C ILE A 64 -7.02 6.77 -3.99
N PRO A 65 -7.18 7.11 -5.28
CA PRO A 65 -8.43 7.68 -5.78
C PRO A 65 -9.57 6.66 -5.96
N SER A 66 -9.31 5.36 -5.76
CA SER A 66 -10.32 4.32 -5.94
C SER A 66 -9.98 3.03 -5.21
N ARG A 67 -10.99 2.16 -5.04
CA ARG A 67 -10.77 0.78 -4.56
C ARG A 67 -9.84 0.01 -5.50
N ALA A 68 -9.98 0.19 -6.82
CA ALA A 68 -9.08 -0.46 -7.78
C ALA A 68 -7.62 -0.02 -7.56
N GLY A 69 -7.38 1.29 -7.37
CA GLY A 69 -6.06 1.82 -7.04
C GLY A 69 -5.50 1.29 -5.71
N LEU A 70 -6.37 1.00 -4.73
CA LEU A 70 -5.98 0.37 -3.48
C LEU A 70 -5.52 -1.08 -3.71
N LEU A 71 -6.26 -1.85 -4.50
CA LEU A 71 -5.89 -3.23 -4.82
C LEU A 71 -4.57 -3.28 -5.60
N VAL A 72 -4.38 -2.38 -6.57
CA VAL A 72 -3.12 -2.21 -7.28
C VAL A 72 -1.98 -1.90 -6.30
N ALA A 73 -2.16 -0.94 -5.38
CA ALA A 73 -1.12 -0.59 -4.41
C ALA A 73 -0.74 -1.77 -3.48
N VAL A 74 -1.72 -2.60 -3.09
CA VAL A 74 -1.47 -3.82 -2.33
C VAL A 74 -0.73 -4.87 -3.18
N GLN A 75 -1.11 -5.03 -4.45
CA GLN A 75 -0.41 -5.93 -5.38
C GLN A 75 1.04 -5.48 -5.62
N GLU A 76 1.26 -4.17 -5.80
CA GLU A 76 2.59 -3.57 -5.95
C GLU A 76 3.49 -3.85 -4.74
N ARG A 77 2.92 -3.77 -3.52
CA ARG A 77 3.64 -4.08 -2.28
C ARG A 77 4.05 -5.56 -2.19
N PHE A 78 3.21 -6.47 -2.67
CA PHE A 78 3.56 -7.89 -2.79
C PHE A 78 4.68 -8.09 -3.83
N THR A 79 4.49 -7.56 -5.04
CA THR A 79 5.47 -7.65 -6.13
C THR A 79 6.84 -7.11 -5.74
N ALA A 80 6.89 -6.00 -4.99
CA ALA A 80 8.14 -5.37 -4.56
C ALA A 80 9.02 -6.27 -3.66
N GLY A 81 8.46 -7.30 -3.02
CA GLY A 81 9.26 -8.26 -2.24
C GLY A 81 9.66 -9.52 -3.02
N LEU A 82 9.38 -9.60 -4.33
CA LEU A 82 9.78 -10.73 -5.16
C LEU A 82 11.20 -10.54 -5.66
N ASP A 83 12.01 -11.59 -5.59
CA ASP A 83 13.38 -11.56 -6.08
C ASP A 83 13.41 -11.77 -7.58
N VAL A 84 13.64 -10.68 -8.31
CA VAL A 84 13.89 -10.68 -9.76
C VAL A 84 15.30 -10.22 -10.11
N SER A 85 16.21 -10.19 -9.12
CA SER A 85 17.57 -9.68 -9.31
C SER A 85 18.47 -10.64 -10.09
N GLY A 86 18.13 -11.94 -10.14
CA GLY A 86 18.92 -12.95 -10.85
C GLY A 86 18.76 -12.96 -12.37
N PHE A 87 17.63 -12.45 -12.90
CA PHE A 87 17.37 -12.47 -14.35
C PHE A 87 18.37 -11.59 -15.11
N GLY A 88 19.01 -12.15 -16.14
CA GLY A 88 20.07 -11.49 -16.90
C GLY A 88 21.45 -11.45 -16.23
N ILE A 89 21.59 -12.02 -15.03
CA ILE A 89 22.85 -12.03 -14.25
C ILE A 89 23.37 -13.45 -14.00
N VAL A 90 22.49 -14.35 -13.54
CA VAL A 90 22.83 -15.74 -13.22
C VAL A 90 22.14 -16.71 -14.20
N PRO A 91 22.55 -17.99 -14.27
CA PRO A 91 21.88 -18.96 -15.13
C PRO A 91 20.36 -19.01 -14.89
N LEU A 92 19.58 -19.11 -15.96
CA LEU A 92 18.12 -19.02 -15.93
C LEU A 92 17.46 -19.93 -14.86
N ARG A 93 17.95 -21.17 -14.72
CA ARG A 93 17.45 -22.12 -13.70
C ARG A 93 17.57 -21.56 -12.28
N GLU A 94 18.68 -20.90 -11.98
CA GLU A 94 18.93 -20.31 -10.68
C GLU A 94 18.07 -19.05 -10.48
N ALA A 95 17.98 -18.17 -11.48
CA ALA A 95 17.11 -16.99 -11.43
C ALA A 95 15.64 -17.37 -11.19
N LEU A 96 15.13 -18.37 -11.94
CA LEU A 96 13.79 -18.91 -11.76
C LEU A 96 13.59 -19.51 -10.36
N SER A 97 14.59 -20.22 -9.84
CA SER A 97 14.50 -20.82 -8.49
C SER A 97 14.39 -19.73 -7.42
N ARG A 98 15.23 -18.69 -7.48
CA ARG A 98 15.18 -17.56 -6.53
C ARG A 98 13.83 -16.84 -6.57
N TRP A 99 13.36 -16.54 -7.77
CA TRP A 99 12.06 -15.91 -7.96
C TRP A 99 10.92 -16.77 -7.41
N ALA A 100 10.86 -18.05 -7.78
CA ALA A 100 9.83 -18.98 -7.32
C ALA A 100 9.82 -19.13 -5.79
N TRP A 101 10.99 -19.23 -5.15
CA TRP A 101 11.08 -19.30 -3.69
C TRP A 101 10.63 -18.01 -3.00
N SER A 102 11.01 -16.84 -3.53
CA SER A 102 10.55 -15.55 -2.98
C SER A 102 9.03 -15.39 -3.06
N TYR A 103 8.44 -15.84 -4.17
CA TYR A 103 7.01 -15.83 -4.40
C TYR A 103 6.27 -16.76 -3.44
N LEU A 104 6.73 -18.01 -3.34
CA LEU A 104 6.16 -19.00 -2.43
C LEU A 104 6.30 -18.59 -0.96
N ASP A 105 7.45 -18.02 -0.55
CA ASP A 105 7.66 -17.53 0.82
C ASP A 105 6.66 -16.42 1.16
N GLN A 106 6.47 -15.44 0.27
CA GLN A 106 5.48 -14.39 0.50
C GLN A 106 4.05 -14.93 0.61
N LEU A 107 3.65 -15.83 -0.29
CA LEU A 107 2.32 -16.43 -0.23
C LEU A 107 2.12 -17.30 1.02
N ARG A 108 3.15 -18.01 1.48
CA ARG A 108 3.09 -18.77 2.75
C ARG A 108 2.90 -17.85 3.95
N ARG A 109 3.56 -16.69 3.96
CA ARG A 109 3.41 -15.71 5.06
C ARG A 109 2.08 -14.98 5.02
N ARG A 110 1.48 -14.83 3.83
CA ARG A 110 0.28 -14.03 3.57
C ARG A 110 -0.66 -14.71 2.56
N PRO A 111 -1.24 -15.88 2.89
CA PRO A 111 -2.13 -16.60 1.99
C PRO A 111 -3.37 -15.78 1.60
N GLU A 112 -3.77 -14.80 2.40
CA GLU A 112 -4.84 -13.85 2.12
C GLU A 112 -4.65 -13.02 0.84
N LEU A 113 -3.42 -12.94 0.32
CA LEU A 113 -3.09 -12.24 -0.92
C LEU A 113 -3.42 -13.02 -2.19
N LEU A 114 -3.58 -14.34 -2.12
CA LEU A 114 -3.83 -15.19 -3.29
C LEU A 114 -5.01 -14.71 -4.16
N PRO A 115 -6.22 -14.47 -3.59
CA PRO A 115 -7.35 -13.97 -4.37
C PRO A 115 -7.06 -12.64 -5.06
N LEU A 116 -6.33 -11.74 -4.38
CA LEU A 116 -6.00 -10.42 -4.91
C LEU A 116 -5.04 -10.53 -6.09
N ILE A 117 -4.03 -11.39 -6.01
CA ILE A 117 -3.04 -11.59 -7.06
C ILE A 117 -3.69 -12.14 -8.34
N VAL A 118 -4.72 -12.97 -8.19
CA VAL A 118 -5.48 -13.56 -9.31
C VAL A 118 -6.48 -12.56 -9.91
N GLU A 119 -7.09 -11.70 -9.09
CA GLU A 119 -8.17 -10.79 -9.53
C GLU A 119 -7.69 -9.46 -10.13
N VAL A 120 -6.51 -8.94 -9.73
CA VAL A 120 -6.07 -7.60 -10.17
C VAL A 120 -5.46 -7.66 -11.59
N PRO A 121 -6.00 -6.90 -12.57
CA PRO A 121 -5.48 -6.91 -13.93
C PRO A 121 -4.03 -6.41 -14.01
N LEU A 122 -3.16 -7.21 -14.63
CA LEU A 122 -1.72 -6.91 -14.77
C LEU A 122 -1.44 -5.56 -15.47
N ALA A 123 -2.29 -5.19 -16.43
CA ALA A 123 -2.18 -3.92 -17.17
C ALA A 123 -2.29 -2.68 -16.26
N GLN A 124 -2.88 -2.82 -15.07
CA GLN A 124 -3.10 -1.72 -14.13
C GLN A 124 -2.06 -1.69 -13.00
N ALA A 125 -1.09 -2.62 -12.99
CA ALA A 125 -0.07 -2.75 -11.95
C ALA A 125 1.35 -2.66 -12.55
N PRO A 126 1.92 -1.45 -12.71
CA PRO A 126 3.19 -1.22 -13.41
C PRO A 126 4.36 -2.05 -12.89
N LEU A 127 4.53 -2.16 -11.56
CA LEU A 127 5.60 -2.99 -10.98
C LEU A 127 5.42 -4.47 -11.31
N THR A 128 4.17 -4.97 -11.26
CA THR A 128 3.84 -6.36 -11.57
C THR A 128 4.06 -6.66 -13.05
N SER A 129 3.68 -5.75 -13.95
CA SER A 129 3.96 -5.85 -15.38
C SER A 129 5.47 -5.83 -15.67
N GLY A 130 6.22 -4.89 -15.07
CA GLY A 130 7.67 -4.79 -15.23
C GLY A 130 8.44 -5.99 -14.68
N MET A 131 7.92 -6.63 -13.62
CA MET A 131 8.45 -7.90 -13.12
C MET A 131 8.40 -8.98 -14.22
N TYR A 132 7.25 -9.18 -14.86
CA TYR A 132 7.13 -10.17 -15.93
C TYR A 132 8.00 -9.84 -17.13
N GLN A 133 8.12 -8.56 -17.51
CA GLN A 133 9.03 -8.14 -18.57
C GLN A 133 10.48 -8.52 -18.25
N ARG A 134 10.95 -8.31 -17.01
CA ARG A 134 12.29 -8.68 -16.58
C ARG A 134 12.50 -10.20 -16.60
N VAL A 135 11.49 -10.97 -16.19
CA VAL A 135 11.51 -12.44 -16.25
C VAL A 135 11.62 -12.93 -17.69
N THR A 136 10.92 -12.29 -18.64
CA THR A 136 10.90 -12.71 -20.06
C THR A 136 12.05 -12.17 -20.90
N ALA A 137 12.75 -11.14 -20.44
CA ALA A 137 13.87 -10.52 -21.15
C ALA A 137 15.23 -11.17 -20.87
N GLY A 138 15.27 -12.15 -19.95
CA GLY A 138 16.47 -12.89 -19.55
C GLY A 138 16.66 -14.21 -20.30
#